data_AF-A0A3C0N2Q9-F1
#
_entry.id   AF-A0A3C0N2Q9-F1
#
_cell.length_a   1.000
_cell.length_b   1.000
_cell.length_c   1.000
_cell.angle_alpha   90.00
_cell.angle_beta   90.00
_cell.angle_gamma   90.00
#
_symmetry.space_group_name_H-M   'P 1'
#
loop_
_entity.id
_entity.type
_entity.pdbx_description
1 polymer ?
#
loop_
_entity_poly.entity_id
_entity_poly.type
_entity_poly.pdbx_seq_one_letter_code
_entity_poly.pdbx_strand_id
1 'polypeptide(L)'
;FGALLEEDNRVAGKLSLEGGKFYYMANDRLNAPNTPETFAAIQPDLAAAAEKLYPGQQVSITRLENDPRDRLTAIVQVENSVDIASLAPAA
;
A
#
# COMPACT_ATOMS: atom_id res chain seq x y z
N PHE A 1 5.96 2.76 -14.44
CA PHE A 1 4.76 3.46 -14.97
C PHE A 1 4.44 4.72 -14.18
N GLY A 2 4.42 4.69 -12.84
CA GLY A 2 4.07 5.87 -12.03
C GLY A 2 4.91 7.13 -12.32
N ALA A 3 6.24 7.00 -12.41
CA ALA A 3 7.12 8.12 -12.80
C ALA A 3 6.76 8.73 -14.17
N LEU A 4 6.44 7.88 -15.16
CA LEU A 4 5.99 8.35 -16.49
C LEU A 4 4.67 9.14 -16.43
N LEU A 5 3.81 8.84 -15.44
CA LEU A 5 2.55 9.55 -15.26
C LEU A 5 2.76 10.91 -14.59
N GLU A 6 3.68 11.02 -13.64
CA GLU A 6 4.06 12.28 -13.00
C GLU A 6 4.78 13.23 -13.98
N GLU A 7 5.56 12.68 -14.91
CA GLU A 7 6.27 13.42 -15.97
C GLU A 7 5.39 13.76 -17.19
N ASP A 8 4.16 13.26 -17.27
CA ASP A 8 3.30 13.49 -18.42
C ASP A 8 2.89 14.97 -18.52
N ASN A 9 3.14 15.58 -19.68
CA ASN A 9 2.85 16.99 -19.96
C ASN A 9 1.39 17.41 -19.67
N ARG A 10 0.43 16.48 -19.74
CA ARG A 10 -0.99 16.75 -19.44
C ARG A 10 -1.24 17.04 -17.96
N VAL A 11 -0.36 16.56 -17.08
CA VAL A 11 -0.47 16.69 -15.62
C VAL A 11 0.79 17.27 -14.96
N ALA A 12 1.73 17.79 -15.76
CA ALA A 12 3.00 18.35 -15.30
C ALA A 12 2.80 19.35 -14.14
N GLY A 13 3.41 19.04 -12.99
CA GLY A 13 3.32 19.84 -11.76
C GLY A 13 1.97 19.81 -11.04
N LYS A 14 1.01 19.00 -11.52
CA LYS A 14 -0.35 18.89 -10.97
C LYS A 14 -0.68 17.52 -10.40
N LEU A 15 0.11 16.51 -10.74
CA LEU A 15 0.00 15.16 -10.20
C LEU A 15 1.30 14.78 -9.51
N SER A 16 1.16 14.30 -8.27
CA SER A 16 2.21 13.59 -7.55
C SER A 16 1.58 12.38 -6.88
N LEU A 17 2.25 11.25 -6.97
CA LEU A 17 1.82 10.00 -6.38
C LEU A 17 2.53 9.81 -5.03
N GLU A 18 1.77 9.34 -4.04
CA GLU A 18 2.29 9.12 -2.70
C GLU A 18 3.08 7.82 -2.64
N GLY A 19 4.42 7.93 -2.69
CA GLY A 19 5.29 6.75 -2.67
C GLY A 19 5.48 6.13 -1.29
N GLY A 20 5.13 6.81 -0.20
CA GLY A 20 5.25 6.29 1.17
C GLY A 20 4.08 5.46 1.67
N LYS A 21 3.05 5.21 0.85
CA LYS A 21 1.81 4.57 1.30
C LYS A 21 1.18 3.73 0.20
N PHE A 22 0.69 2.55 0.55
CA PHE A 22 -0.19 1.78 -0.31
C PHE A 22 -1.34 1.14 0.47
N TYR A 23 -2.40 0.80 -0.26
CA TYR A 23 -3.56 0.11 0.27
C TYR A 23 -3.59 -1.32 -0.26
N TYR A 24 -3.72 -2.28 0.66
CA TYR A 24 -4.10 -3.64 0.33
C TYR A 24 -5.61 -3.80 0.56
N MET A 25 -6.32 -4.40 -0.40
CA MET A 25 -7.75 -4.65 -0.31
C MET A 25 -8.06 -6.09 -0.68
N ALA A 26 -8.65 -6.85 0.24
CA ALA A 26 -9.11 -8.20 -0.05
C ALA A 26 -10.50 -8.14 -0.72
N ASN A 27 -10.57 -8.53 -2.00
CA ASN A 27 -11.82 -8.53 -2.77
C ASN A 27 -12.72 -9.72 -2.42
N ASP A 28 -12.12 -10.88 -2.13
CA ASP A 28 -12.84 -12.09 -1.77
C ASP A 28 -13.26 -12.05 -0.30
N ARG A 29 -14.44 -11.49 -0.05
CA ARG A 29 -15.00 -11.36 1.29
C ARG A 29 -15.52 -12.67 1.87
N LEU A 30 -15.64 -13.72 1.07
CA LEU A 30 -16.03 -15.05 1.55
C LEU A 30 -14.85 -15.71 2.26
N ASN A 31 -13.65 -15.60 1.69
CA ASN A 31 -12.44 -16.19 2.24
C ASN A 31 -11.60 -15.23 3.10
N ALA A 32 -11.71 -13.92 2.87
CA ALA A 32 -11.00 -12.89 3.62
C ALA A 32 -11.98 -11.79 4.08
N PRO A 33 -12.85 -12.09 5.07
CA PRO A 33 -13.79 -11.13 5.61
C PRO A 33 -13.09 -9.96 6.33
N ASN A 34 -13.78 -8.82 6.48
CA ASN A 34 -13.25 -7.66 7.19
C ASN A 34 -13.34 -7.82 8.71
N THR A 35 -12.50 -8.68 9.27
CA THR A 35 -12.42 -8.92 10.70
C THR A 35 -11.00 -8.71 11.23
N PRO A 36 -10.83 -8.46 12.55
CA PRO A 36 -9.52 -8.38 13.18
C PRO A 36 -8.67 -9.64 12.98
N GLU A 37 -9.30 -10.82 12.96
CA GLU A 37 -8.62 -12.11 12.80
C GLU A 37 -8.04 -12.26 11.39
N THR A 38 -8.81 -11.90 10.35
CA THR A 38 -8.31 -11.92 8.98
C THR A 38 -7.20 -10.89 8.78
N PHE A 39 -7.32 -9.71 9.38
CA PHE A 39 -6.24 -8.72 9.37
C PHE A 39 -4.95 -9.24 10.01
N ALA A 40 -5.05 -9.84 11.19
CA ALA A 40 -3.91 -10.44 11.88
C ALA A 40 -3.27 -11.57 11.04
N ALA A 41 -4.09 -12.34 10.32
CA ALA A 41 -3.61 -13.42 9.45
C ALA A 41 -2.79 -12.91 8.24
N ILE A 42 -3.18 -11.78 7.62
CA ILE A 42 -2.45 -11.22 6.47
C ILE A 42 -1.28 -10.33 6.84
N GLN A 43 -1.21 -9.86 8.10
CA GLN A 43 -0.21 -8.88 8.53
C GLN A 43 1.24 -9.33 8.28
N PRO A 44 1.64 -10.61 8.49
CA PRO A 44 3.00 -11.06 8.19
C PRO A 44 3.36 -10.96 6.70
N ASP A 45 2.43 -11.29 5.80
CA ASP A 45 2.65 -11.20 4.36
C ASP A 45 2.78 -9.76 3.90
N LEU A 46 1.95 -8.86 4.46
CA LEU A 46 2.06 -7.42 4.22
C LEU A 46 3.39 -6.85 4.73
N ALA A 47 3.86 -7.30 5.90
CA ALA A 47 5.17 -6.89 6.43
C ALA A 47 6.31 -7.36 5.51
N ALA A 48 6.25 -8.61 5.02
CA ALA A 48 7.24 -9.14 4.10
C ALA A 48 7.23 -8.42 2.74
N ALA A 49 6.06 -8.01 2.25
CA ALA A 49 5.95 -7.19 1.04
C ALA A 49 6.48 -5.77 1.27
N ALA A 50 6.17 -5.17 2.43
CA ALA A 50 6.61 -3.84 2.78
C ALA A 50 8.14 -3.77 2.94
N GLU A 51 8.78 -4.77 3.53
CA GLU A 51 10.25 -4.83 3.63
C GLU A 51 10.93 -4.83 2.25
N LYS A 52 10.31 -5.46 1.25
CA LYS A 52 10.83 -5.46 -0.13
C LYS A 52 10.67 -4.11 -0.82
N LEU A 53 9.57 -3.41 -0.54
CA LEU A 53 9.27 -2.10 -1.14
C LEU A 53 10.01 -0.95 -0.44
N TYR A 54 10.21 -1.07 0.87
CA TYR A 54 10.77 -0.03 1.73
C TYR A 54 11.91 -0.56 2.62
N PRO A 55 13.00 -1.07 2.01
CA PRO A 55 14.08 -1.71 2.78
C PRO A 55 14.67 -0.76 3.82
N GLY A 56 14.74 -1.22 5.08
CA GLY A 56 15.32 -0.47 6.19
C GLY A 56 14.47 0.70 6.72
N GLN A 57 13.23 0.86 6.26
CA GLN A 57 12.31 1.87 6.81
C GLN A 57 11.41 1.30 7.90
N GLN A 58 11.00 2.16 8.82
CA GLN A 58 9.97 1.82 9.79
C GLN A 58 8.60 1.80 9.10
N VAL A 59 8.00 0.61 9.01
CA VAL A 59 6.66 0.41 8.41
C VAL A 59 5.59 0.36 9.50
N SER A 60 4.48 1.05 9.25
CA SER A 60 3.22 0.94 9.98
C SER A 60 2.19 0.20 9.13
N ILE A 61 1.51 -0.80 9.71
CA ILE A 61 0.46 -1.57 9.05
C ILE A 61 -0.79 -1.51 9.92
N THR A 62 -1.85 -0.87 9.42
CA THR A 62 -3.11 -0.70 10.15
C THR A 62 -4.29 -1.22 9.34
N ARG A 63 -5.34 -1.66 10.04
CA ARG A 63 -6.62 -1.98 9.40
C ARG A 63 -7.44 -0.70 9.29
N LEU A 64 -8.05 -0.46 8.14
CA LEU A 64 -9.03 0.63 8.01
C LEU A 64 -10.25 0.33 8.90
N GLU A 65 -10.61 1.28 9.75
CA GLU A 65 -11.82 1.19 10.58
C GLU A 65 -13.05 1.61 9.75
N ASN A 66 -13.88 0.64 9.37
CA ASN A 66 -15.08 0.82 8.54
C ASN A 66 -16.13 -0.29 8.82
N ASP A 67 -17.21 -0.33 8.04
CA ASP A 67 -18.27 -1.34 8.23
C ASP A 67 -17.68 -2.75 8.02
N PRO A 68 -17.98 -3.74 8.88
CA PRO A 68 -17.57 -5.14 8.69
C PRO A 68 -18.06 -5.75 7.36
N ARG A 69 -19.07 -5.15 6.71
CA ARG A 69 -19.56 -5.49 5.37
C ARG A 69 -18.75 -4.84 4.25
N ASP A 70 -17.76 -4.02 4.54
CA ASP A 70 -16.82 -3.55 3.52
C ASP A 70 -15.73 -4.60 3.26
N ARG A 71 -14.86 -4.32 2.28
CA ARG A 71 -13.67 -5.14 2.04
C ARG A 71 -12.66 -4.89 3.15
N LEU A 72 -12.00 -5.97 3.58
CA LEU A 72 -10.83 -5.84 4.44
C LEU A 72 -9.81 -4.96 3.72
N THR A 73 -9.46 -3.84 4.34
CA THR A 73 -8.49 -2.90 3.81
C THR A 73 -7.40 -2.69 4.84
N ALA A 74 -6.16 -2.96 4.44
CA ALA A 74 -4.98 -2.66 5.23
C ALA A 74 -4.24 -1.48 4.60
N ILE A 75 -3.80 -0.55 5.44
CA ILE A 75 -3.00 0.61 5.06
C ILE A 75 -1.57 0.29 5.48
N VAL A 76 -0.66 0.31 4.51
CA VAL A 76 0.77 0.15 4.74
C VAL A 76 1.44 1.48 4.45
N GLN A 77 2.16 2.01 5.44
CA GLN A 77 2.75 3.34 5.37
C GLN A 77 4.14 3.36 6.00
N VAL A 78 5.04 4.13 5.42
CA VAL A 78 6.34 4.49 6.01
C VAL A 78 6.36 5.94 6.45
N GLU A 79 7.28 6.27 7.37
CA GLU A 79 7.43 7.64 7.87
C GLU A 79 7.87 8.62 6.77
N ASN A 80 8.79 8.20 5.90
CA ASN A 80 9.35 9.03 4.85
C ASN A 80 8.87 8.55 3.48
N SER A 81 8.18 9.43 2.74
CA SER A 81 7.82 9.13 1.37
C SER A 81 9.08 8.92 0.52
N VAL A 82 9.00 7.98 -0.41
CA VAL A 82 10.05 7.70 -1.40
C VAL A 82 9.60 8.08 -2.79
N ASP A 83 10.54 8.25 -3.70
CA ASP A 83 10.23 8.47 -5.11
C ASP A 83 9.57 7.23 -5.70
N ILE A 84 8.51 7.40 -6.49
CA ILE A 84 7.78 6.29 -7.10
C ILE A 84 8.67 5.42 -8.00
N ALA A 85 9.67 6.02 -8.64
CA ALA A 85 10.66 5.31 -9.43
C ALA A 85 11.46 4.27 -8.60
N SER A 86 11.60 4.48 -7.28
CA SER A 86 12.33 3.56 -6.40
C SER A 86 11.54 2.30 -6.02
N LEU A 87 10.19 2.34 -6.09
CA LEU A 87 9.32 1.24 -5.66
C LEU A 87 9.26 0.07 -6.65
N ALA A 88 9.64 0.32 -7.91
CA ALA A 88 9.63 -0.68 -8.98
C ALA A 88 11.03 -0.72 -9.61
N PRO A 89 12.02 -1.38 -8.96
CA PRO A 89 13.32 -1.59 -9.58
C PRO A 89 13.13 -2.29 -10.92
N ALA A 90 13.89 -1.87 -11.93
CA ALA A 90 13.85 -2.49 -13.26
C ALA A 90 14.13 -4.00 -13.12
N ALA A 91 13.24 -4.82 -13.69
CA ALA A 91 13.39 -6.27 -13.78
C ALA A 91 14.54 -6.65 -14.70
#